data_AF-A0A948ZA14-F1
#
_entry.id   AF-A0A948ZA14-F1
#
_cell.length_a   1.000
_cell.length_b   1.000
_cell.length_c   1.000
_cell.angle_alpha   90.00
_cell.angle_beta   90.00
_cell.angle_gamma   90.00
#
_symmetry.space_group_name_H-M   'P 1'
#
loop_
_entity.id
_entity.type
_entity.pdbx_description
1 polymer ?
#
loop_
_entity_poly.entity_id
_entity_poly.type
_entity_poly.pdbx_seq_one_letter_code
_entity_poly.pdbx_strand_id
1 'polypeptide(L)'
;MIFVKSAYAVCPVCVVAVGSGLLIAEKLGIDDLIAAIWIGAFTTALAITLAPKIKWPKFPKAEIVWTIIFYLLNVAVLQIQGKLNNPYCKIWGVCRIWLGITIGTILIWLGSFLDITLRKLNKGKVFFPFQKVICPLLLVTIVSFIFYWFIC
;
A
#
# COMPACT_ATOMS: atom_id res chain seq x y z
N MET A 1 -25.21 8.38 -9.33
CA MET A 1 -24.86 7.11 -8.66
C MET A 1 -24.44 6.13 -9.75
N ILE A 2 -23.15 5.85 -9.90
CA ILE A 2 -22.67 4.92 -10.93
C ILE A 2 -22.91 3.51 -10.42
N PHE A 3 -23.78 2.79 -11.12
CA PHE A 3 -24.18 1.41 -10.85
C PHE A 3 -23.02 0.48 -11.26
N VAL A 4 -22.17 0.09 -10.32
CA VAL A 4 -21.10 -0.90 -10.58
C VAL A 4 -21.68 -2.30 -10.37
N LYS A 5 -21.91 -3.02 -11.47
CA LYS A 5 -22.26 -4.44 -11.48
C LYS A 5 -21.21 -5.25 -10.70
N SER A 6 -21.69 -6.04 -9.75
CA SER A 6 -20.90 -6.98 -8.97
C SER A 6 -20.43 -8.16 -9.83
N ALA A 7 -19.26 -8.04 -10.48
CA ALA A 7 -18.45 -9.18 -10.95
C ALA A 7 -17.10 -8.72 -11.56
N TYR A 8 -16.29 -8.01 -10.78
CA TYR A 8 -14.83 -8.12 -10.89
C TYR A 8 -14.31 -8.18 -9.45
N ALA A 9 -13.60 -9.27 -9.12
CA ALA A 9 -13.08 -9.55 -7.78
C ALA A 9 -11.94 -8.61 -7.33
N VAL A 10 -11.70 -7.53 -8.09
CA VAL A 10 -10.62 -6.56 -7.89
C VAL A 10 -11.26 -5.18 -7.86
N CYS A 11 -10.92 -4.37 -6.85
CA CYS A 11 -11.35 -2.98 -6.79
C CYS A 11 -10.81 -2.23 -8.02
N PRO A 12 -11.68 -1.81 -8.98
CA PRO A 12 -11.22 -1.16 -10.20
C PRO A 12 -10.42 0.11 -9.91
N VAL A 13 -10.76 0.79 -8.80
CA VAL A 13 -10.06 1.97 -8.30
C VAL A 13 -8.60 1.65 -7.95
N CYS A 14 -8.29 0.48 -7.40
CA CYS A 14 -6.91 0.12 -7.08
C CYS A 14 -6.07 -0.06 -8.36
N VAL A 15 -6.60 -0.75 -9.37
CA VAL A 15 -5.88 -0.98 -10.64
C VAL A 15 -5.64 0.34 -11.37
N VAL A 16 -6.66 1.19 -11.42
CA VAL A 16 -6.56 2.52 -12.02
C VAL A 16 -5.58 3.39 -11.23
N ALA A 17 -5.63 3.38 -9.89
CA ALA A 17 -4.73 4.17 -9.05
C ALA A 17 -3.27 3.73 -9.17
N VAL A 18 -2.99 2.41 -9.16
CA VAL A 18 -1.64 1.87 -9.38
C VAL A 18 -1.13 2.26 -10.77
N GLY A 19 -1.93 2.00 -11.80
CA GLY A 19 -1.52 2.21 -13.19
C GLY A 19 -1.34 3.68 -13.54
N SER A 20 -2.25 4.55 -13.09
CA SER A 20 -2.15 6.00 -13.33
C SER A 20 -1.15 6.69 -12.39
N GLY A 21 -1.06 6.25 -11.13
CA GLY A 21 -0.20 6.87 -10.12
C GLY A 21 1.28 6.83 -10.52
N LEU A 22 1.75 5.68 -11.01
CA LEU A 22 3.14 5.54 -11.43
C LEU A 22 3.44 6.34 -12.71
N LEU A 23 2.53 6.32 -13.69
CA LEU A 23 2.68 7.11 -14.93
C LEU A 23 2.71 8.62 -14.67
N ILE A 24 1.92 9.10 -13.71
CA ILE A 24 1.89 10.51 -13.32
C ILE A 24 3.18 10.86 -12.56
N ALA A 25 3.63 9.99 -11.64
CA ALA A 25 4.87 10.19 -10.89
C ALA A 25 6.09 10.31 -11.81
N GLU A 26 6.20 9.44 -12.81
CA GLU A 26 7.28 9.49 -13.82
C GLU A 26 7.26 10.80 -14.61
N LYS A 27 6.08 11.29 -15.00
CA LYS A 27 5.96 12.59 -15.70
C LYS A 27 6.31 13.79 -14.83
N LEU A 28 6.13 13.67 -13.52
CA LEU A 28 6.49 14.71 -12.55
C LEU A 28 7.96 14.64 -12.10
N GLY A 29 8.72 13.64 -12.56
CA GLY A 29 10.11 13.43 -12.15
C GLY A 29 10.27 12.98 -10.70
N ILE A 30 9.24 12.39 -10.11
CA ILE A 30 9.30 11.83 -8.75
C ILE A 30 10.01 10.47 -8.83
N ASP A 31 10.87 10.17 -7.85
CA ASP A 31 11.56 8.88 -7.79
C ASP A 31 10.57 7.70 -7.66
N ASP A 32 10.78 6.67 -8.49
CA ASP A 32 9.94 5.48 -8.58
C ASP A 32 9.80 4.73 -7.24
N LEU A 33 10.81 4.79 -6.36
CA LEU A 33 10.77 4.18 -5.04
C LEU A 33 9.71 4.84 -4.15
N ILE A 34 9.68 6.18 -4.12
CA ILE A 34 8.75 6.93 -3.28
C ILE A 34 7.33 6.68 -3.77
N ALA A 35 7.09 6.78 -5.09
CA ALA A 35 5.78 6.47 -5.67
C ALA A 35 5.32 5.04 -5.34
N ALA A 36 6.22 4.07 -5.43
CA ALA A 36 5.94 2.68 -5.10
C ALA A 36 5.62 2.45 -3.61
N ILE A 37 6.28 3.17 -2.68
CA ILE A 37 5.94 3.13 -1.24
C ILE A 37 4.48 3.53 -1.02
N TRP A 38 4.06 4.65 -1.63
CA TRP A 38 2.69 5.14 -1.50
C TRP A 38 1.67 4.19 -2.14
N ILE A 39 2.00 3.63 -3.31
CA ILE A 39 1.17 2.63 -3.97
C ILE A 39 0.97 1.39 -3.08
N GLY A 40 2.04 0.87 -2.49
CA GLY A 40 1.98 -0.28 -1.57
C GLY A 40 1.18 0.02 -0.31
N ALA A 41 1.39 1.20 0.29
CA ALA A 41 0.69 1.65 1.47
C ALA A 41 -0.83 1.80 1.21
N PHE A 42 -1.22 2.48 0.15
CA PHE A 42 -2.63 2.68 -0.20
C PHE A 42 -3.35 1.36 -0.49
N THR A 43 -2.69 0.48 -1.25
CA THR A 43 -3.23 -0.85 -1.60
C THR A 43 -3.46 -1.70 -0.36
N THR A 44 -2.52 -1.68 0.58
CA THR A 44 -2.62 -2.44 1.83
C THR A 44 -3.69 -1.89 2.76
N ALA A 45 -3.80 -0.56 2.87
CA ALA A 45 -4.85 0.09 3.66
C ALA A 45 -6.26 -0.25 3.12
N LEU A 46 -6.42 -0.26 1.80
CA LEU A 46 -7.65 -0.72 1.16
C LEU A 46 -7.92 -2.21 1.40
N ALA A 47 -6.90 -3.06 1.31
CA ALA A 47 -7.05 -4.50 1.56
C ALA A 47 -7.57 -4.77 2.99
N ILE A 48 -6.97 -4.14 4.00
CA ILE A 48 -7.36 -4.31 5.41
C ILE A 48 -8.78 -3.77 5.66
N THR A 49 -9.14 -2.63 5.07
CA THR A 49 -10.46 -2.02 5.27
C THR A 49 -11.58 -2.74 4.51
N LEU A 50 -11.26 -3.38 3.38
CA LEU A 50 -12.20 -4.13 2.57
C LEU A 50 -12.39 -5.57 3.07
N ALA A 51 -11.34 -6.17 3.67
CA ALA A 51 -11.37 -7.54 4.19
C ALA A 51 -12.60 -7.88 5.05
N PRO A 52 -13.01 -7.09 6.06
CA PRO A 52 -14.19 -7.40 6.86
C PRO A 52 -15.53 -7.18 6.13
N LYS A 53 -15.53 -6.40 5.03
CA LYS A 53 -16.74 -6.12 4.23
C LYS A 53 -17.04 -7.21 3.21
N ILE A 54 -16.05 -8.04 2.89
CA ILE A 54 -16.21 -9.13 1.93
C ILE A 54 -16.80 -10.35 2.64
N LYS A 55 -17.97 -10.79 2.17
CA LYS A 55 -18.75 -11.89 2.78
C LYS A 55 -18.21 -13.29 2.47
N TRP A 56 -17.27 -13.43 1.55
CA TRP A 56 -16.82 -14.72 1.02
C TRP A 56 -15.37 -14.66 0.54
N PRO A 57 -14.51 -15.65 0.83
CA PRO A 57 -14.61 -16.74 1.82
C PRO A 57 -14.23 -16.31 3.27
N LYS A 58 -14.77 -16.99 4.29
CA LYS A 58 -14.45 -16.75 5.71
C LYS A 58 -13.13 -17.43 6.11
N PHE A 59 -12.01 -16.80 5.79
CA PHE A 59 -10.70 -17.25 6.27
C PHE A 59 -10.40 -16.74 7.69
N PRO A 60 -9.68 -17.51 8.53
CA PRO A 60 -9.05 -16.96 9.71
C PRO A 60 -8.06 -15.87 9.29
N LYS A 61 -8.12 -14.68 9.92
CA LYS A 61 -7.30 -13.50 9.58
C LYS A 61 -7.45 -13.03 8.12
N ALA A 62 -8.70 -12.83 7.67
CA ALA A 62 -9.02 -12.37 6.32
C ALA A 62 -8.21 -11.13 5.86
N GLU A 63 -7.86 -10.22 6.78
CA GLU A 63 -7.03 -9.03 6.48
C GLU A 63 -5.67 -9.38 5.87
N ILE A 64 -5.01 -10.43 6.36
CA ILE A 64 -3.71 -10.88 5.85
C ILE A 64 -3.87 -11.51 4.46
N VAL A 65 -4.89 -12.36 4.30
CA VAL A 65 -5.17 -13.03 3.02
C VAL A 65 -5.46 -12.00 1.93
N TRP A 66 -6.33 -11.03 2.22
CA TRP A 66 -6.64 -9.95 1.28
C TRP A 66 -5.41 -9.08 1.00
N THR A 67 -4.59 -8.78 2.01
CA THR A 67 -3.34 -8.04 1.77
C THR A 67 -2.42 -8.76 0.79
N ILE A 68 -2.24 -10.08 0.96
CA ILE A 68 -1.41 -10.90 0.05
C ILE A 68 -1.99 -10.90 -1.36
N ILE A 69 -3.29 -11.09 -1.51
CA ILE A 69 -3.97 -11.06 -2.81
C ILE A 69 -3.76 -9.71 -3.50
N PHE A 70 -4.03 -8.60 -2.81
CA PHE A 70 -3.88 -7.26 -3.37
C PHE A 70 -2.41 -6.91 -3.67
N TYR A 71 -1.47 -7.38 -2.85
CA TYR A 71 -0.03 -7.23 -3.08
C TYR A 71 0.39 -7.96 -4.37
N LEU A 72 0.02 -9.23 -4.52
CA LEU A 72 0.34 -10.03 -5.71
C LEU A 72 -0.29 -9.43 -6.98
N LEU A 73 -1.53 -8.95 -6.90
CA LEU A 73 -2.18 -8.25 -8.01
C LEU A 73 -1.43 -6.98 -8.41
N ASN A 74 -0.99 -6.18 -7.43
CA ASN A 74 -0.26 -4.95 -7.69
C ASN A 74 1.07 -5.25 -8.41
N VAL A 75 1.81 -6.26 -7.93
CA VAL A 75 3.03 -6.75 -8.60
C VAL A 75 2.72 -7.27 -10.01
N ALA A 76 1.66 -8.04 -10.20
CA ALA A 76 1.29 -8.59 -11.51
C ALA A 76 0.92 -7.49 -12.52
N VAL A 77 0.17 -6.46 -12.11
CA VAL A 77 -0.16 -5.31 -12.97
C VAL A 77 1.11 -4.60 -13.42
N LEU A 78 2.04 -4.36 -12.50
CA LEU A 78 3.30 -3.69 -12.81
C LEU A 78 4.25 -4.55 -13.68
N GLN A 79 4.15 -5.89 -13.57
CA GLN A 79 4.84 -6.81 -14.47
C GLN A 79 4.27 -6.75 -15.89
N ILE A 80 2.94 -6.72 -16.04
CA ILE A 80 2.27 -6.59 -17.35
C ILE A 80 2.64 -5.26 -18.01
N GLN A 81 2.80 -4.19 -17.22
CA GLN A 81 3.27 -2.89 -17.72
C GLN A 81 4.77 -2.85 -18.07
N GLY A 82 5.51 -3.94 -17.84
CA GLY A 82 6.95 -4.03 -18.12
C GLY A 82 7.84 -3.21 -17.17
N LYS A 83 7.26 -2.55 -16.15
CA LYS A 83 8.00 -1.66 -15.24
C LYS A 83 9.00 -2.42 -14.36
N LEU A 84 8.68 -3.66 -13.98
CA LEU A 84 9.60 -4.50 -13.18
C LEU A 84 10.78 -5.06 -13.96
N ASN A 85 10.68 -5.19 -15.29
CA ASN A 85 11.73 -5.77 -16.14
C ASN A 85 12.71 -4.71 -16.66
N ASN A 86 12.53 -3.44 -16.28
CA ASN A 86 13.40 -2.37 -16.74
C ASN A 86 14.78 -2.45 -16.03
N PRO A 87 15.90 -2.53 -16.76
CA PRO A 87 17.25 -2.59 -16.18
C PRO A 87 17.57 -1.38 -15.28
N TYR A 88 16.98 -0.22 -15.54
CA TYR A 88 17.14 0.98 -14.72
C TYR A 88 16.42 0.92 -13.36
N CYS A 89 15.57 -0.09 -13.13
CA CYS A 89 14.85 -0.24 -11.87
C CYS A 89 15.75 -0.77 -10.73
N LYS A 90 16.97 -1.27 -10.96
CA LYS A 90 17.70 -2.03 -9.93
C LYS A 90 18.44 -1.12 -8.92
N ILE A 91 18.15 -1.27 -7.63
CA ILE A 91 19.03 -0.88 -6.51
C ILE A 91 19.41 -2.18 -5.78
N TRP A 92 20.71 -2.39 -5.53
CA TRP A 92 21.22 -3.57 -4.80
C TRP A 92 20.73 -4.92 -5.39
N GLY A 93 20.54 -5.00 -6.70
CA GLY A 93 20.08 -6.22 -7.38
C GLY A 93 18.56 -6.44 -7.35
N VAL A 94 17.79 -5.59 -6.67
CA VAL A 94 16.32 -5.66 -6.57
C VAL A 94 15.68 -4.42 -7.22
N CYS A 95 14.52 -4.57 -7.86
CA CYS A 95 13.81 -3.45 -8.47
C CYS A 95 13.27 -2.48 -7.40
N ARG A 96 13.60 -1.18 -7.51
CA ARG A 96 13.15 -0.04 -6.68
C ARG A 96 11.65 -0.09 -6.43
N ILE A 97 10.87 -0.32 -7.48
CA ILE A 97 9.40 -0.38 -7.40
C ILE A 97 8.95 -1.51 -6.47
N TRP A 98 9.55 -2.69 -6.59
CA TRP A 98 9.18 -3.82 -5.74
C TRP A 98 9.59 -3.62 -4.28
N LEU A 99 10.78 -3.03 -4.04
CA LEU A 99 11.19 -2.60 -2.71
C LEU A 99 10.24 -1.56 -2.11
N GLY A 100 9.82 -0.57 -2.91
CA GLY A 100 8.89 0.45 -2.43
C GLY A 100 7.55 -0.16 -1.99
N ILE A 101 6.95 -1.02 -2.82
CA ILE A 101 5.66 -1.65 -2.49
C ILE A 101 5.77 -2.52 -1.24
N THR A 102 6.85 -3.28 -1.08
CA THR A 102 7.06 -4.10 0.14
C THR A 102 7.19 -3.22 1.38
N ILE A 103 8.00 -2.17 1.32
CA ILE A 103 8.17 -1.20 2.43
C ILE A 103 6.82 -0.55 2.78
N GLY A 104 6.09 -0.05 1.79
CA GLY A 104 4.77 0.57 2.01
C GLY A 104 3.77 -0.39 2.67
N THR A 105 3.75 -1.66 2.25
CA THR A 105 2.91 -2.70 2.84
C THR A 105 3.26 -2.94 4.31
N ILE A 106 4.55 -3.05 4.62
CA ILE A 106 5.05 -3.27 5.98
C ILE A 106 4.71 -2.08 6.89
N LEU A 107 4.86 -0.85 6.40
CA LEU A 107 4.58 0.36 7.19
C LEU A 107 3.11 0.48 7.59
N ILE A 108 2.18 0.08 6.73
CA ILE A 108 0.76 0.06 7.10
C ILE A 108 0.47 -0.97 8.20
N TRP A 109 1.06 -2.16 8.10
CA TRP A 109 0.95 -3.17 9.16
C TRP A 109 1.56 -2.70 10.48
N LEU A 110 2.73 -2.07 10.44
CA LEU A 110 3.36 -1.45 11.61
C LEU A 110 2.50 -0.33 12.19
N GLY A 111 1.93 0.54 11.36
CA GLY A 111 1.03 1.60 11.80
C GLY A 111 -0.25 1.07 12.47
N SER A 112 -0.81 -0.02 11.94
CA SER A 112 -1.95 -0.71 12.55
C SER A 112 -1.60 -1.33 13.91
N PHE A 113 -0.43 -1.96 13.99
CA PHE A 113 0.07 -2.52 15.26
C PHE A 113 0.36 -1.43 16.31
N LEU A 114 0.90 -0.30 15.88
CA LEU A 114 1.12 0.87 16.73
C LEU A 114 -0.20 1.45 17.24
N ASP A 115 -1.22 1.60 16.40
CA ASP A 115 -2.55 2.04 16.85
C ASP A 115 -3.10 1.13 17.98
N ILE A 116 -3.02 -0.19 17.81
CA ILE A 116 -3.46 -1.17 18.82
C ILE A 116 -2.64 -1.03 20.12
N THR A 117 -1.32 -0.86 20.00
CA THR A 117 -0.42 -0.72 21.16
C THR A 117 -0.69 0.57 21.93
N LEU A 118 -0.85 1.70 21.24
CA LEU A 118 -1.20 2.97 21.84
C LEU A 118 -2.57 2.90 22.56
N ARG A 119 -3.57 2.24 21.97
CA ARG A 119 -4.86 2.03 22.63
C ARG A 119 -4.72 1.20 23.91
N LYS A 120 -3.90 0.16 23.92
CA LYS A 120 -3.64 -0.65 25.12
C LYS A 120 -3.02 0.18 26.24
N LEU A 121 -2.08 1.08 25.90
CA LEU A 121 -1.46 2.00 26.86
C LEU A 121 -2.46 3.01 27.43
N ASN A 122 -3.44 3.43 26.63
CA ASN A 122 -4.46 4.42 27.04
C ASN A 122 -5.78 3.79 27.51
N LYS A 123 -5.73 2.63 28.17
CA LYS A 123 -6.92 1.94 28.73
C LYS A 123 -8.04 1.70 27.69
N GLY A 124 -7.66 1.42 26.44
CA GLY A 124 -8.57 1.20 25.30
C GLY A 124 -9.07 2.46 24.62
N LYS A 125 -8.72 3.66 25.09
CA LYS A 125 -9.11 4.94 24.48
C LYS A 125 -8.12 5.36 23.39
N VAL A 126 -8.60 6.10 22.40
CA VAL A 126 -7.73 6.78 21.43
C VAL A 126 -7.07 7.99 22.08
N PHE A 127 -5.81 8.27 21.76
CA PHE A 127 -5.13 9.49 22.21
C PHE A 127 -5.61 10.72 21.44
N PHE A 128 -5.88 10.55 20.15
CA PHE A 128 -6.28 11.63 19.25
C PHE A 128 -7.27 11.10 18.18
N PRO A 129 -8.12 11.97 17.62
CA PRO A 129 -9.05 11.57 16.57
C PRO A 129 -8.29 11.02 15.35
N PHE A 130 -8.85 10.01 14.69
CA PHE A 130 -8.25 9.35 13.50
C PHE A 130 -6.89 8.69 13.70
N GLN A 131 -6.51 8.31 14.94
CA GLN A 131 -5.26 7.61 15.26
C GLN A 131 -4.94 6.43 14.32
N LYS A 132 -5.96 5.64 13.95
CA LYS A 132 -5.82 4.49 13.04
C LYS A 132 -5.33 4.85 11.63
N VAL A 133 -5.56 6.10 11.19
CA VAL A 133 -5.16 6.59 9.85
C VAL A 133 -3.89 7.43 9.95
N ILE A 134 -3.83 8.32 10.95
CA ILE A 134 -2.72 9.25 11.12
C ILE A 134 -1.42 8.51 11.46
N CYS A 135 -1.45 7.47 12.30
CA CYS A 135 -0.25 6.72 12.64
C CYS A 135 0.43 6.07 11.43
N PRO A 136 -0.26 5.26 10.60
CA PRO A 136 0.31 4.74 9.35
C PRO A 136 0.76 5.85 8.38
N LEU A 137 -0.04 6.92 8.23
CA LEU A 137 0.27 8.01 7.30
C LEU A 137 1.56 8.75 7.67
N LEU A 138 1.75 9.04 8.96
CA LEU A 138 2.97 9.66 9.47
C LEU A 138 4.18 8.75 9.25
N LEU A 139 4.05 7.44 9.50
CA LEU A 139 5.15 6.48 9.28
C LEU A 139 5.56 6.42 7.80
N VAL A 140 4.59 6.33 6.90
CA VAL A 140 4.85 6.33 5.45
C VAL A 140 5.54 7.62 5.04
N THR A 141 5.06 8.76 5.53
CA THR A 141 5.64 10.08 5.22
C THR A 141 7.07 10.21 5.72
N ILE A 142 7.34 9.83 6.98
CA ILE A 142 8.69 9.86 7.57
C ILE A 142 9.65 8.98 6.77
N VAL A 143 9.24 7.75 6.43
CA VAL A 143 10.08 6.84 5.66
C VAL A 143 10.30 7.34 4.23
N SER A 144 9.28 7.92 3.58
CA SER A 144 9.45 8.57 2.28
C SER A 144 10.46 9.72 2.34
N PHE A 145 10.44 10.56 3.39
CA PHE A 145 11.43 11.64 3.57
C PHE A 145 12.84 11.10 3.78
N ILE A 146 13.00 10.02 4.56
CA ILE A 146 14.29 9.36 4.76
C ILE A 146 14.83 8.87 3.41
N PHE A 147 14.03 8.15 2.63
CA PHE A 147 14.48 7.67 1.32
C PHE A 147 14.77 8.80 0.33
N TYR A 148 13.98 9.87 0.35
CA TYR A 148 14.26 11.07 -0.45
C TYR A 148 15.62 11.69 -0.11
N TRP A 149 16.02 11.74 1.16
CA TRP A 149 17.29 12.35 1.55
C TRP A 149 18.51 11.46 1.31
N PHE A 150 18.37 10.13 1.45
CA PHE A 150 19.51 9.21 1.37
C PHE A 150 19.73 8.59 -0.02
N ILE A 151 18.70 8.53 -0.87
CA ILE A 151 18.75 7.82 -2.16
C ILE A 151 18.53 8.73 -3.36
N CYS A 152 17.67 9.74 -3.24
CA CYS A 152 17.37 10.70 -4.31
C CYS A 152 18.34 11.89 -4.26
#